data_AF-A0A1W6EHH4-F1
#
_entry.id   AF-A0A1W6EHH4-F1
#
_cell.length_a   1.000
_cell.length_b   1.000
_cell.length_c   1.000
_cell.angle_alpha   90.00
_cell.angle_beta   90.00
_cell.angle_gamma   90.00
#
_symmetry.space_group_name_H-M   'P 1'
#
loop_
_entity.id
_entity.type
_entity.pdbx_description
1 polymer ?
#
loop_
_entity_poly.entity_id
_entity_poly.type
_entity_poly.pdbx_seq_one_letter_code
_entity_poly.pdbx_strand_id
1 'polypeptide(L)'
;MCDNRLSSSEEQWKHLNWKVLNFNVSKIQKKIYIASKMQKKREVASLQKFLVRSWSARVVAVRRVSQDNRGKVTPGVDDIFSLTCKQRLELARCLSIDGKANKIRRIYIPRPDG
;
A
#
# COMPACT_ATOMS: atom_id res chain seq x y z
N MET A 1 8.52 27.82 -27.30
CA MET A 1 7.62 26.64 -27.23
C MET A 1 7.36 26.39 -25.75
N CYS A 2 6.14 26.65 -25.28
CA CYS A 2 5.80 26.48 -23.87
C CYS A 2 5.66 24.98 -23.57
N ASP A 3 6.47 24.45 -22.66
CA ASP A 3 6.43 23.06 -22.23
C ASP A 3 5.16 22.80 -21.40
N ASN A 4 4.14 22.24 -22.06
CA ASN A 4 2.98 21.62 -21.42
C ASN A 4 3.39 20.25 -20.85
N ARG A 5 3.91 20.20 -19.62
CA ARG A 5 4.02 18.95 -18.84
C ARG A 5 3.33 19.06 -17.50
N LEU A 6 2.01 19.14 -17.54
CA LEU A 6 1.21 18.58 -16.46
C LEU A 6 0.87 17.14 -16.86
N SER A 7 1.80 16.20 -16.63
CA SER A 7 1.44 14.78 -16.68
C SER A 7 0.33 14.59 -15.66
N SER A 8 -0.89 14.28 -16.10
CA SER A 8 -1.99 13.98 -15.18
C SER A 8 -1.50 12.96 -14.16
N SER A 9 -1.86 13.10 -12.88
CA SER A 9 -1.47 12.12 -11.84
C SER A 9 -1.83 10.67 -12.24
N GLU A 10 -2.76 10.50 -13.17
CA GLU A 10 -3.08 9.21 -13.78
C GLU A 10 -1.94 8.56 -14.56
N GLU A 11 -1.17 9.33 -15.34
CA GLU A 11 0.00 8.84 -16.07
C GLU A 11 1.08 8.42 -15.08
N GLN A 12 1.29 9.21 -14.02
CA GLN A 12 2.29 8.92 -13.01
C GLN A 12 2.08 7.54 -12.37
N TRP A 13 0.86 7.19 -11.97
CA TRP A 13 0.56 5.87 -11.39
C TRP A 13 0.86 4.71 -12.35
N LYS A 14 0.50 4.88 -13.63
CA LYS A 14 0.71 3.85 -14.66
C LYS A 14 2.20 3.66 -14.97
N HIS A 15 2.99 4.73 -14.93
CA HIS A 15 4.43 4.71 -15.23
C HIS A 15 5.33 4.48 -14.01
N LEU A 16 4.77 4.19 -12.83
CA LEU A 16 5.57 3.82 -11.67
C LEU A 16 6.40 2.56 -11.95
N ASN A 17 7.70 2.62 -11.64
CA ASN A 17 8.57 1.46 -11.73
C ASN A 17 8.33 0.50 -10.55
N TRP A 18 7.35 -0.39 -10.72
CA TRP A 18 6.96 -1.37 -9.70
C TRP A 18 8.10 -2.29 -9.27
N LYS A 19 9.03 -2.62 -10.17
CA LYS A 19 10.19 -3.46 -9.85
C LYS A 19 11.09 -2.79 -8.82
N VAL A 20 11.37 -1.50 -9.00
CA VAL A 20 12.18 -0.71 -8.05
C VAL A 20 11.46 -0.54 -6.72
N LEU A 21 10.16 -0.23 -6.74
CA LEU A 21 9.37 -0.09 -5.50
C LEU A 21 9.36 -1.39 -4.69
N ASN A 22 9.09 -2.53 -5.33
CA ASN A 22 9.11 -3.83 -4.68
C ASN A 22 10.51 -4.23 -4.20
N PHE A 23 11.56 -3.90 -4.96
CA PHE A 23 12.94 -4.14 -4.54
C PHE A 23 13.29 -3.38 -3.26
N ASN A 24 12.91 -2.09 -3.19
CA ASN A 24 13.14 -1.26 -2.00
C ASN A 24 12.43 -1.84 -0.76
N VAL A 25 11.16 -2.23 -0.91
CA VAL A 25 10.40 -2.90 0.16
C VAL A 25 11.07 -4.20 0.60
N SER A 26 11.44 -5.06 -0.36
CA SER A 26 12.10 -6.34 -0.10
C SER A 26 13.44 -6.18 0.61
N LYS A 27 14.21 -5.13 0.28
CA LYS A 27 15.49 -4.82 0.94
C LYS A 27 15.30 -4.53 2.42
N ILE A 28 14.29 -3.73 2.78
CA ILE A 28 13.99 -3.41 4.18
C ILE A 28 13.45 -4.65 4.91
N GLN A 29 12.55 -5.42 4.28
CA GLN A 29 12.04 -6.67 4.86
C GLN A 29 13.15 -7.69 5.14
N LYS A 30 14.14 -7.84 4.23
CA LYS A 30 15.31 -8.68 4.46
C LYS A 30 16.14 -8.20 5.65
N LYS A 31 16.33 -6.88 5.83
CA LYS A 31 17.01 -6.34 7.01
C LYS A 31 16.24 -6.63 8.30
N ILE A 32 14.92 -6.49 8.29
CA ILE A 32 14.05 -6.86 9.43
C ILE A 32 14.25 -8.34 9.79
N TYR A 33 14.25 -9.22 8.79
CA TYR A 33 14.47 -10.66 8.98
C TYR A 33 15.83 -10.96 9.62
N ILE A 34 16.91 -10.37 9.11
CA ILE A 34 18.26 -10.56 9.66
C ILE A 34 18.34 -10.01 11.09
N ALA A 35 17.86 -8.79 11.34
CA ALA A 35 17.86 -8.18 12.68
C ALA A 35 17.03 -9.00 13.68
N SER A 36 15.90 -9.58 13.23
CA SER A 36 15.07 -10.47 14.03
C SER A 36 15.79 -11.77 14.36
N LYS A 37 16.50 -12.38 13.41
CA LYS A 37 17.33 -13.58 13.64
C LYS A 37 18.42 -13.30 14.69
N MET A 38 19.01 -12.11 14.67
CA MET A 38 20.01 -11.67 15.65
C MET A 38 19.41 -11.17 16.98
N GLN A 39 18.10 -11.31 17.20
CA GLN A 39 17.38 -10.86 18.41
C GLN A 39 17.52 -9.35 18.71
N LYS A 40 17.83 -8.53 17.70
CA LYS A 40 17.97 -7.07 17.83
C LYS A 40 16.62 -6.36 17.79
N LYS A 41 15.83 -6.51 18.86
CA LYS A 41 14.43 -6.00 18.93
C LYS A 41 14.29 -4.50 18.64
N ARG A 42 15.22 -3.67 19.14
CA ARG A 42 15.21 -2.22 18.88
C ARG A 42 15.42 -1.88 17.40
N GLU A 43 16.31 -2.62 16.74
CA GLU A 43 16.59 -2.45 15.30
C GLU A 43 15.40 -2.90 14.46
N VAL A 44 14.78 -4.02 14.81
CA VAL A 44 13.53 -4.50 14.17
C VAL A 44 12.45 -3.43 14.24
N ALA A 45 12.19 -2.86 15.43
CA ALA A 45 11.18 -1.82 15.60
C ALA A 45 11.49 -0.56 14.78
N SER A 46 12.76 -0.14 14.71
CA SER A 46 13.19 0.99 13.89
C SER A 46 12.98 0.73 12.40
N LEU A 47 13.38 -0.43 11.90
CA LEU A 47 13.21 -0.83 10.50
C LEU A 47 11.74 -1.00 10.10
N GLN A 48 10.89 -1.51 11.00
CA GLN A 48 9.45 -1.57 10.79
C GLN A 48 8.83 -0.17 10.68
N LYS A 49 9.19 0.75 11.58
CA LYS A 49 8.75 2.17 11.51
C LYS A 49 9.21 2.83 10.21
N PHE A 50 10.44 2.56 9.78
CA PHE A 50 10.98 3.03 8.52
C PHE A 50 10.22 2.47 7.31
N LEU A 51 9.93 1.16 7.32
CA LEU A 51 9.17 0.49 6.25
C LEU A 51 7.79 1.12 6.08
N VAL A 52 7.03 1.27 7.17
CA VAL A 52 5.66 1.81 7.15
C VAL A 52 5.62 3.25 6.61
N ARG A 53 6.65 4.06 6.89
CA ARG A 53 6.75 5.46 6.44
C ARG A 53 7.27 5.60 5.00
N SER A 54 7.86 4.55 4.44
CA SER A 54 8.46 4.60 3.11
C SER A 54 7.41 4.81 2.01
N TRP A 55 7.69 5.73 1.09
CA TRP A 55 6.87 5.92 -0.11
C TRP A 55 6.66 4.62 -0.89
N SER A 56 7.73 3.84 -1.11
CA SER A 56 7.64 2.58 -1.86
C SER A 56 6.69 1.58 -1.20
N ALA A 57 6.71 1.49 0.13
CA ALA A 57 5.81 0.59 0.86
C ALA A 57 4.34 1.04 0.77
N ARG A 58 4.07 2.34 0.94
CA ARG A 58 2.72 2.90 0.87
C ARG A 58 2.09 2.69 -0.51
N VAL A 59 2.85 2.95 -1.58
CA VAL A 59 2.39 2.75 -2.96
C VAL A 59 2.10 1.29 -3.27
N VAL A 60 3.00 0.37 -2.88
CA VAL A 60 2.78 -1.08 -3.07
C VAL A 60 1.57 -1.56 -2.28
N ALA A 61 1.38 -1.07 -1.05
CA ALA A 61 0.22 -1.40 -0.23
C ALA A 61 -1.10 -0.94 -0.87
N VAL A 62 -1.15 0.31 -1.38
CA VAL A 62 -2.34 0.83 -2.06
C VAL A 62 -2.66 0.03 -3.32
N ARG A 63 -1.66 -0.33 -4.12
CA ARG A 63 -1.85 -1.22 -5.28
C ARG A 63 -2.43 -2.57 -4.85
N ARG A 64 -1.85 -3.18 -3.81
CA ARG A 64 -2.29 -4.50 -3.32
C ARG A 64 -3.76 -4.47 -2.94
N VAL A 65 -4.18 -3.49 -2.14
CA VAL A 65 -5.57 -3.35 -1.66
C VAL A 65 -6.53 -3.01 -2.81
N SER A 66 -6.16 -2.08 -3.68
CA SER A 66 -7.08 -1.56 -4.70
C SER A 66 -7.10 -2.33 -6.03
N GLN A 67 -6.09 -3.14 -6.33
CA GLN A 67 -5.96 -3.80 -7.65
C GLN A 67 -5.70 -5.30 -7.57
N ASP A 68 -4.84 -5.76 -6.66
CA ASP A 68 -4.37 -7.16 -6.68
C ASP A 68 -5.20 -8.09 -5.79
N ASN A 69 -5.80 -7.59 -4.71
CA ASN A 69 -6.57 -8.40 -3.78
C ASN A 69 -7.90 -8.89 -4.42
N ARG A 70 -8.26 -10.15 -4.16
CA ARG A 70 -9.52 -10.75 -4.64
C ARG A 70 -10.76 -9.99 -4.13
N GLY A 71 -10.72 -9.54 -2.88
CA GLY A 71 -11.81 -8.78 -2.23
C GLY A 71 -11.87 -7.29 -2.58
N LYS A 72 -11.12 -6.81 -3.60
CA LYS A 72 -11.10 -5.38 -3.98
C LYS A 72 -12.46 -4.81 -4.42
N VAL A 73 -13.40 -5.68 -4.79
CA VAL A 73 -14.76 -5.31 -5.22
C VAL A 73 -15.73 -5.22 -4.05
N THR A 74 -15.32 -5.62 -2.85
CA THR A 74 -16.17 -5.60 -1.67
C THR A 74 -15.98 -4.28 -0.93
N PRO A 75 -16.95 -3.36 -0.97
CA PRO A 75 -16.85 -2.10 -0.25
C PRO A 75 -16.75 -2.33 1.27
N GLY A 76 -15.93 -1.52 1.92
CA GLY A 76 -15.85 -1.47 3.38
C GLY A 76 -17.03 -0.73 4.02
N VAL A 77 -16.81 -0.15 5.20
CA VAL A 77 -17.78 0.76 5.82
C VAL A 77 -17.92 2.06 5.03
N ASP A 78 -16.85 2.46 4.33
CA ASP A 78 -16.81 3.72 3.57
C ASP A 78 -17.50 3.62 2.20
N ASP A 79 -18.09 2.46 1.87
CA ASP A 79 -18.76 2.14 0.59
C ASP A 79 -17.95 2.38 -0.71
N ILE A 80 -16.64 2.63 -0.60
CA ILE A 80 -15.73 2.83 -1.73
C ILE A 80 -15.03 1.51 -2.09
N PHE A 81 -15.09 1.13 -3.37
CA PHE A 81 -14.37 -0.05 -3.91
C PHE A 81 -13.55 0.26 -5.19
N SER A 82 -13.95 1.26 -5.98
CA SER A 82 -13.26 1.64 -7.22
C SER A 82 -12.53 2.98 -7.08
N LEU A 83 -11.20 2.92 -6.88
CA LEU A 83 -10.36 4.13 -6.85
C LEU A 83 -9.82 4.46 -8.25
N THR A 84 -9.83 5.74 -8.62
CA THR A 84 -9.11 6.23 -9.82
C THR A 84 -7.60 6.26 -9.58
N CYS A 85 -6.80 6.34 -10.65
CA CYS A 85 -5.34 6.39 -10.51
C CYS A 85 -4.87 7.60 -9.67
N LYS A 86 -5.53 8.76 -9.84
CA LYS A 86 -5.28 9.95 -9.03
C LYS A 86 -5.61 9.71 -7.56
N GLN A 87 -6.77 9.13 -7.25
CA GLN A 87 -7.16 8.80 -5.87
C GLN A 87 -6.19 7.82 -5.21
N ARG A 88 -5.66 6.84 -5.96
CA ARG A 88 -4.64 5.90 -5.43
C ARG A 88 -3.33 6.61 -5.05
N LEU A 89 -2.84 7.52 -5.89
CA LEU A 89 -1.64 8.29 -5.58
C LEU A 89 -1.86 9.18 -4.35
N GLU A 90 -3.01 9.84 -4.28
CA GLU A 90 -3.33 10.69 -3.15
C GLU A 90 -3.46 9.88 -1.86
N LEU A 91 -4.13 8.74 -1.93
CA LEU A 91 -4.18 7.79 -0.83
C LEU A 91 -2.78 7.38 -0.39
N ALA A 92 -1.87 7.04 -1.31
CA ALA A 92 -0.50 6.69 -0.97
C ALA A 92 0.29 7.84 -0.31
N ARG A 93 0.00 9.10 -0.68
CA ARG A 93 0.64 10.30 -0.09
C ARG A 93 0.15 10.57 1.32
N CYS A 94 -1.16 10.49 1.53
CA CYS A 94 -1.82 10.76 2.81
C CYS A 94 -1.81 9.56 3.77
N LEU A 95 -1.51 8.35 3.28
CA LEU A 95 -1.51 7.14 4.10
C LEU A 95 -0.52 7.28 5.26
N SER A 96 -1.05 7.23 6.47
CA SER A 96 -0.32 7.22 7.73
C SER A 96 -0.96 6.20 8.67
N ILE A 97 -0.16 5.59 9.54
CA ILE A 97 -0.64 4.66 10.57
C ILE A 97 -0.60 5.40 11.91
N ASP A 98 -1.76 5.80 12.40
CA ASP A 98 -1.98 6.48 13.68
C ASP A 98 -2.43 5.52 14.79
N GLY A 99 -2.68 4.25 14.45
CA GLY A 99 -3.15 3.22 15.38
C GLY A 99 -4.67 3.19 15.59
N LYS A 100 -5.42 4.03 14.87
CA LYS A 100 -6.88 4.01 14.90
C LYS A 100 -7.42 3.24 13.69
N ALA A 101 -8.52 2.52 13.89
CA ALA A 101 -9.17 1.76 12.82
C ALA A 101 -10.69 1.94 12.92
N ASN A 102 -11.34 2.03 11.76
CA ASN A 102 -12.80 2.04 11.67
C ASN A 102 -13.36 0.64 12.01
N LYS A 103 -14.66 0.60 12.30
CA LYS A 103 -15.40 -0.64 12.51
C LYS A 103 -15.33 -1.53 11.26
N ILE A 104 -15.39 -2.84 11.42
CA ILE A 104 -15.37 -3.79 10.31
C ILE A 104 -16.81 -3.99 9.81
N ARG A 105 -17.03 -3.93 8.49
CA ARG A 105 -18.29 -4.33 7.86
C ARG A 105 -18.34 -5.85 7.75
N ARG A 106 -19.35 -6.47 8.35
CA ARG A 106 -19.59 -7.93 8.24
C ARG A 106 -20.43 -8.19 7.00
N ILE A 107 -19.92 -9.01 6.09
CA ILE A 107 -20.62 -9.46 4.88
C ILE A 107 -20.48 -10.98 4.82
N TYR A 108 -21.60 -11.67 4.62
CA TYR A 108 -21.60 -13.10 4.38
C TYR A 108 -21.12 -13.36 2.93
N ILE A 109 -20.04 -14.10 2.79
CA ILE A 109 -19.56 -14.57 1.48
C ILE A 109 -20.03 -16.02 1.36
N PRO A 110 -20.99 -16.31 0.46
CA PRO A 110 -21.48 -17.67 0.30
C PRO A 110 -20.34 -18.57 -0.16
N ARG A 111 -20.21 -19.73 0.48
CA ARG A 111 -19.32 -20.77 -0.01
C ARG A 111 -19.96 -21.44 -1.23
N PRO A 112 -19.16 -21.89 -2.20
CA PRO A 112 -19.69 -22.60 -3.37
C PRO A 112 -20.54 -23.83 -3.03
N ASP A 113 -20.25 -24.49 -1.90
CA ASP A 113 -20.78 -25.83 -1.60
C ASP A 113 -21.75 -25.89 -0.39
N GLY A 114 -22.18 -24.74 0.16
CA GLY A 114 -23.05 -24.66 1.36
C GLY A 114 -22.29 -24.68 2.68
#